data_AF-A0A4R4EFN1-F1
#
_entry.id   AF-A0A4R4EFN1-F1
#
_cell.length_a   1.000
_cell.length_b   1.000
_cell.length_c   1.000
_cell.angle_alpha   90.00
_cell.angle_beta   90.00
_cell.angle_gamma   90.00
#
_symmetry.space_group_name_H-M   'P 1'
#
loop_
_entity.id
_entity.type
_entity.pdbx_description
1 polymer ?
#
loop_
_entity_poly.entity_id
_entity_poly.type
_entity_poly.pdbx_seq_one_letter_code
_entity_poly.pdbx_strand_id
1 'polypeptide(L)'
;MGFQYLFWGFLFRLISFPVYGFNIPPAFISYILFIIGLNRLIEYSDRFATSRTLSIILLVLSIFEIYTPSKDISSTFDLLNLINIASGIVNLMLIYQLCKGVAEVALSRDEHQLMETAILRWKLYIWGFVGFIASFFLVFAAPILGGLLVIATMIYVFIIHCLLMGLMRKASRLIQ
;
A
#
# COMPACT_ATOMS: atom_id res chain seq x y z
N MET A 1 5.30 1.86 -19.54
CA MET A 1 5.93 0.65 -18.95
C MET A 1 6.04 0.69 -17.42
N GLY A 2 6.56 1.76 -16.79
CA GLY A 2 6.73 1.82 -15.33
C GLY A 2 5.45 1.59 -14.51
N PHE A 3 4.33 2.24 -14.89
CA PHE A 3 3.04 2.06 -14.23
C PHE A 3 2.47 0.64 -14.28
N GLN A 4 2.87 -0.19 -15.26
CA GLN A 4 2.45 -1.58 -15.32
C GLN A 4 3.09 -2.39 -14.19
N TYR A 5 4.35 -2.14 -13.84
CA TYR A 5 4.98 -2.76 -12.67
C TYR A 5 4.30 -2.31 -11.37
N LEU A 6 3.86 -1.05 -11.28
CA LEU A 6 3.05 -0.61 -10.14
C LEU A 6 1.72 -1.35 -10.06
N PHE A 7 1.02 -1.52 -11.19
CA PHE A 7 -0.21 -2.31 -11.24
C PHE A 7 0.02 -3.74 -10.73
N TRP A 8 1.06 -4.42 -11.22
CA TRP A 8 1.42 -5.76 -10.76
C TRP A 8 1.81 -5.79 -9.28
N GLY A 9 2.56 -4.80 -8.80
CA GLY A 9 2.94 -4.71 -7.39
C GLY A 9 1.72 -4.62 -6.46
N PHE A 10 0.71 -3.82 -6.83
CA PHE A 10 -0.56 -3.76 -6.09
C PHE A 10 -1.34 -5.07 -6.18
N LEU A 11 -1.32 -5.76 -7.32
CA LEU A 11 -1.97 -7.05 -7.48
C LEU A 11 -1.35 -8.12 -6.59
N PHE A 12 -0.02 -8.22 -6.56
CA PHE A 12 0.69 -9.16 -5.67
C PHE A 12 0.41 -8.87 -4.20
N ARG A 13 0.18 -7.62 -3.81
CA ARG A 13 -0.19 -7.28 -2.43
C ARG A 13 -1.57 -7.81 -2.06
N LEU A 14 -2.48 -7.94 -3.02
CA LEU A 14 -3.83 -8.47 -2.79
C LEU A 14 -3.88 -10.00 -2.77
N ILE A 15 -2.97 -10.66 -3.47
CA ILE A 15 -2.96 -12.12 -3.60
C ILE A 15 -1.97 -12.72 -2.60
N SER A 16 -2.50 -13.40 -1.59
CA SER A 16 -1.69 -14.23 -0.70
C SER A 16 -1.35 -15.54 -1.38
N PHE A 17 -0.07 -15.77 -1.70
CA PHE A 17 0.42 -17.05 -2.20
C PHE A 17 1.10 -17.85 -1.07
N PRO A 18 0.47 -18.88 -0.49
CA PRO A 18 1.21 -19.90 0.23
C PRO A 18 1.91 -20.79 -0.81
N VAL A 19 3.16 -20.49 -1.17
CA VAL A 19 3.93 -21.30 -2.15
C VAL A 19 4.74 -22.36 -1.42
N TYR A 20 4.32 -23.63 -1.50
CA TYR A 20 5.13 -24.83 -1.21
C TYR A 20 6.09 -24.74 -0.01
N GLY A 21 5.59 -24.33 1.16
CA GLY A 21 6.38 -24.30 2.41
C GLY A 21 7.35 -23.11 2.56
N PHE A 22 7.50 -22.25 1.56
CA PHE A 22 8.16 -20.96 1.67
C PHE A 22 7.13 -19.83 1.80
N ASN A 23 7.04 -19.22 2.98
CA ASN A 23 6.26 -18.00 3.20
C ASN A 23 7.04 -16.77 2.70
N ILE A 24 7.25 -16.64 1.38
CA ILE A 24 7.67 -15.34 0.83
C ILE A 24 6.47 -14.41 0.98
N PRO A 25 6.56 -13.32 1.76
CA PRO A 25 5.44 -12.41 1.92
C PRO A 25 5.13 -11.80 0.55
N PRO A 26 3.85 -11.81 0.13
CA PRO A 26 3.45 -11.15 -1.11
C PRO A 26 3.91 -9.68 -1.16
N ALA A 27 3.98 -9.02 0.01
CA ALA A 27 4.50 -7.66 0.17
C ALA A 27 5.95 -7.48 -0.32
N PHE A 28 6.83 -8.47 -0.12
CA PHE A 28 8.23 -8.41 -0.57
C PHE A 28 8.31 -8.26 -2.09
N ILE A 29 7.56 -9.12 -2.81
CA ILE A 29 7.49 -9.09 -4.28
C ILE A 29 6.86 -7.78 -4.77
N SER A 30 5.80 -7.31 -4.08
CA SER A 30 5.17 -6.03 -4.39
C SER A 30 6.15 -4.86 -4.35
N TYR A 31 6.99 -4.78 -3.32
CA TYR A 31 7.96 -3.69 -3.19
C TYR A 31 9.06 -3.75 -4.25
N ILE A 32 9.53 -4.94 -4.65
CA ILE A 32 10.46 -5.10 -5.78
C ILE A 32 9.83 -4.54 -7.06
N LEU A 33 8.58 -4.91 -7.34
CA LEU A 33 7.87 -4.41 -8.51
C LEU A 33 7.66 -2.89 -8.44
N PHE A 34 7.37 -2.35 -7.26
CA PHE A 34 7.30 -0.91 -7.06
C PHE A 34 8.62 -0.22 -7.36
N ILE A 35 9.74 -0.73 -6.87
CA ILE A 35 11.07 -0.17 -7.13
C ILE A 35 11.39 -0.17 -8.63
N ILE A 36 11.14 -1.28 -9.33
CA ILE A 36 11.37 -1.39 -10.78
C ILE A 36 10.48 -0.41 -11.55
N GLY A 37 9.20 -0.31 -11.18
CA GLY A 37 8.25 0.61 -11.80
C GLY A 37 8.63 2.07 -11.58
N LEU A 38 9.01 2.42 -10.36
CA LEU A 38 9.38 3.77 -9.96
C LEU A 38 10.68 4.22 -10.59
N ASN A 39 11.68 3.35 -10.74
CA ASN A 39 12.92 3.67 -11.46
C ASN A 39 12.65 4.22 -12.87
N ARG A 40 11.60 3.72 -13.54
CA ARG A 40 11.19 4.17 -14.88
C ARG A 40 10.28 5.40 -14.86
N LEU A 41 9.83 5.82 -13.69
CA LEU A 41 8.89 6.94 -13.54
C LEU A 41 9.54 8.18 -12.92
N ILE A 42 10.74 8.08 -12.34
CA ILE A 42 11.45 9.19 -11.68
C ILE A 42 11.59 10.42 -12.58
N GLU A 43 11.79 10.23 -13.89
CA GLU A 43 11.95 11.32 -14.85
C GLU A 43 10.70 12.21 -15.00
N TYR A 44 9.52 11.72 -14.58
CA TYR A 44 8.26 12.45 -14.71
C TYR A 44 7.87 13.23 -13.45
N SER A 45 8.39 12.88 -12.28
CA SER A 45 8.12 13.58 -11.02
C SER A 45 9.06 13.13 -9.90
N ASP A 46 9.58 14.09 -9.14
CA ASP A 46 10.41 13.86 -7.94
C ASP A 46 9.69 13.03 -6.85
N ARG A 47 8.35 13.03 -6.88
CA ARG A 47 7.52 12.21 -6.00
C ARG A 47 7.80 10.72 -6.19
N PHE A 48 8.14 10.31 -7.41
CA PHE A 48 8.48 8.91 -7.69
C PHE A 48 9.87 8.53 -7.14
N ALA A 49 10.82 9.46 -7.09
CA ALA A 49 12.10 9.23 -6.41
C ALA A 49 11.92 9.02 -4.90
N THR A 50 11.06 9.83 -4.29
CA THR A 50 10.68 9.65 -2.87
C THR A 50 9.96 8.31 -2.66
N SER A 51 8.98 8.00 -3.52
CA SER A 51 8.24 6.73 -3.47
C SER A 51 9.15 5.52 -3.60
N ARG A 52 10.20 5.61 -4.42
CA ARG A 52 11.19 4.53 -4.59
C ARG A 52 11.93 4.28 -3.30
N THR A 53 12.41 5.36 -2.66
CA THR A 53 13.12 5.29 -1.39
C THR A 53 12.24 4.67 -0.31
N LEU A 54 10.97 5.09 -0.21
CA LEU A 54 9.99 4.48 0.70
C LEU A 54 9.74 3.00 0.39
N SER A 55 9.69 2.62 -0.90
CA SER A 55 9.54 1.21 -1.30
C SER A 55 10.75 0.36 -0.92
N ILE A 56 11.97 0.91 -1.00
CA ILE A 56 13.20 0.23 -0.53
C ILE A 56 13.15 0.03 0.98
N ILE A 57 12.76 1.06 1.74
CA ILE A 57 12.60 0.96 3.20
C ILE A 57 11.59 -0.14 3.53
N LEU A 58 10.43 -0.14 2.88
CA LEU A 58 9.40 -1.14 3.10
C LEU A 58 9.83 -2.56 2.69
N LEU A 59 10.64 -2.69 1.63
CA LEU A 59 11.23 -3.97 1.26
C LEU A 59 12.08 -4.52 2.40
N VAL A 60 12.97 -3.70 2.97
CA VAL A 60 13.81 -4.10 4.10
C VAL A 60 12.96 -4.45 5.33
N LEU A 61 11.96 -3.63 5.66
CA LEU A 61 11.06 -3.90 6.79
C LEU A 61 10.28 -5.22 6.60
N SER A 62 9.84 -5.52 5.38
CA SER A 62 9.10 -6.75 5.06
C SER A 62 9.92 -8.03 5.27
N ILE A 63 11.25 -7.97 5.29
CA ILE A 63 12.10 -9.14 5.58
C ILE A 63 11.97 -9.54 7.05
N PHE A 64 11.86 -8.58 7.96
CA PHE A 64 11.68 -8.85 9.39
C PHE A 64 10.32 -9.50 9.69
N GLU A 65 9.30 -9.21 8.89
CA GLU A 65 7.98 -9.83 8.99
C GLU A 65 7.99 -11.34 8.65
N ILE A 66 9.01 -11.83 7.92
CA ILE A 66 9.16 -13.26 7.57
C ILE A 66 9.52 -14.09 8.81
N TYR A 67 10.30 -13.50 9.72
CA TYR A 67 10.86 -14.21 10.86
C TYR A 67 9.92 -14.10 12.07
N THR A 68 8.97 -15.01 12.18
CA THR A 68 8.15 -15.17 13.39
C THR A 68 8.56 -16.44 14.15
N PRO A 69 9.42 -16.35 15.18
CA PRO A 69 9.57 -17.46 16.12
C PRO A 69 8.22 -17.73 16.80
N SER A 70 7.96 -19.00 17.09
CA SER A 70 6.70 -19.50 17.66
C SER A 70 6.16 -18.61 18.78
N LYS A 71 4.89 -18.20 18.62
CA LYS A 71 4.14 -17.30 19.51
C LYS A 71 4.10 -17.78 20.96
N ASP A 72 5.00 -17.29 21.79
CA ASP A 72 4.73 -17.12 23.22
C ASP A 72 4.05 -15.76 23.42
N ILE A 73 2.80 -15.80 23.89
CA ILE A 73 1.84 -14.69 23.94
C ILE A 73 2.17 -13.66 25.06
N SER A 74 3.35 -13.74 25.69
CA SER A 74 3.66 -13.03 26.94
C SER A 74 4.39 -11.68 26.80
N SER A 75 4.79 -11.24 25.60
CA SER A 75 5.46 -9.93 25.44
C SER A 75 4.63 -8.95 24.58
N THR A 76 3.80 -8.14 25.24
CA THR A 76 2.86 -7.20 24.62
C THR A 76 3.55 -6.00 23.92
N PHE A 77 4.88 -5.86 24.04
CA PHE A 77 5.70 -4.85 23.36
C PHE A 77 6.89 -5.49 22.64
N ASP A 78 6.61 -6.46 21.78
CA ASP A 78 7.62 -7.05 20.94
C ASP A 78 8.12 -6.04 19.87
N LEU A 79 9.42 -6.05 19.59
CA LEU A 79 10.08 -5.26 18.54
C LEU A 79 9.33 -5.37 17.21
N LEU A 80 8.76 -6.54 16.93
CA LEU A 80 7.95 -6.84 15.77
C LEU A 80 6.72 -5.93 15.63
N ASN A 81 6.05 -5.60 16.74
CA ASN A 81 4.88 -4.69 16.72
C ASN A 81 5.28 -3.26 16.34
N LEU A 82 6.43 -2.78 16.83
CA LEU A 82 6.96 -1.47 16.43
C LEU A 82 7.33 -1.43 14.95
N ILE A 83 7.93 -2.51 14.43
CA ILE A 83 8.23 -2.67 13.01
C ILE A 83 6.94 -2.62 12.18
N ASN A 84 5.89 -3.32 12.59
CA ASN A 84 4.60 -3.32 11.89
C ASN A 84 3.95 -1.93 11.85
N ILE A 85 4.01 -1.18 12.95
CA ILE A 85 3.51 0.21 13.01
C ILE A 85 4.33 1.11 12.06
N ALA A 86 5.66 1.00 12.10
CA ALA A 86 6.55 1.75 11.22
C ALA A 86 6.28 1.41 9.74
N SER A 87 6.16 0.12 9.39
CA SER A 87 5.76 -0.36 8.06
C SER A 87 4.43 0.28 7.63
N GLY A 88 3.44 0.34 8.51
CA GLY A 88 2.14 0.96 8.24
C GLY A 88 2.26 2.45 7.88
N ILE A 89 3.03 3.21 8.64
CA ILE A 89 3.25 4.66 8.42
C ILE A 89 4.02 4.89 7.11
N VAL A 90 5.11 4.16 6.89
CA VAL A 90 5.92 4.29 5.66
C VAL A 90 5.08 3.91 4.44
N ASN A 91 4.24 2.88 4.55
CA ASN A 91 3.32 2.50 3.48
C ASN A 91 2.24 3.57 3.22
N LEU A 92 1.70 4.21 4.26
CA LEU A 92 0.78 5.34 4.11
C LEU A 92 1.46 6.50 3.33
N MET A 93 2.71 6.83 3.69
CA MET A 93 3.51 7.82 2.97
C MET A 93 3.79 7.40 1.52
N LEU A 94 4.02 6.11 1.27
CA LEU A 94 4.28 5.57 -0.06
C LEU A 94 3.06 5.79 -0.98
N ILE A 95 1.86 5.41 -0.52
CA ILE A 95 0.62 5.61 -1.28
C ILE A 95 0.33 7.10 -1.52
N TYR A 96 0.60 7.96 -0.52
CA TYR A 96 0.49 9.41 -0.69
C TYR A 96 1.35 9.93 -1.85
N GLN A 97 2.65 9.60 -1.82
CA GLN A 97 3.60 10.06 -2.84
C GLN A 97 3.28 9.48 -4.22
N LEU A 98 2.80 8.23 -4.30
CA LEU A 98 2.34 7.63 -5.55
C LEU A 98 1.14 8.37 -6.14
N CYS A 99 0.10 8.60 -5.35
CA CYS A 99 -1.09 9.31 -5.83
C CYS A 99 -0.77 10.75 -6.23
N LYS A 100 0.09 11.45 -5.47
CA LYS A 100 0.55 12.79 -5.82
C LYS A 100 1.41 12.81 -7.07
N GLY A 101 2.33 11.87 -7.23
CA GLY A 101 3.13 11.74 -8.44
C GLY A 101 2.27 11.48 -9.68
N VAL A 102 1.26 10.61 -9.58
CA VAL A 102 0.28 10.42 -10.67
C VAL A 102 -0.49 11.69 -10.96
N ALA A 103 -0.89 12.44 -9.94
CA ALA A 103 -1.61 13.70 -10.12
C ALA A 103 -0.74 14.76 -10.83
N GLU A 104 0.54 14.87 -10.47
CA GLU A 104 1.50 15.78 -11.12
C GLU A 104 1.71 15.42 -12.60
N VAL A 105 1.84 14.12 -12.92
CA VAL A 105 1.92 13.65 -14.31
C VAL A 105 0.64 13.91 -15.09
N ALA A 106 -0.52 13.71 -14.48
CA ALA A 106 -1.79 13.99 -15.13
C ALA A 106 -1.94 15.49 -15.42
N LEU A 107 -1.54 16.34 -14.48
CA LEU A 107 -1.57 17.79 -14.63
C LEU A 107 -0.64 18.28 -15.75
N SER A 108 0.57 17.71 -15.89
CA SER A 108 1.49 18.08 -16.97
C SER A 108 1.02 17.65 -18.36
N ARG A 109 -0.03 16.81 -18.42
CA ARG A 109 -0.70 16.35 -19.64
C ARG A 109 -2.09 16.93 -19.84
N ASP A 110 -2.46 17.95 -19.04
CA ASP A 110 -3.77 18.62 -19.08
C ASP A 110 -4.97 17.69 -18.77
N GLU A 111 -4.70 16.56 -18.12
CA GLU A 111 -5.68 15.52 -17.80
C GLU A 111 -6.24 15.71 -16.39
N HIS A 112 -6.97 16.81 -16.21
CA HIS A 112 -7.53 17.22 -14.91
C HIS A 112 -8.39 16.16 -14.24
N GLN A 113 -9.18 15.40 -15.00
CA GLN A 113 -10.03 14.33 -14.45
C GLN A 113 -9.21 13.23 -13.77
N LEU A 114 -8.05 12.87 -14.35
CA LEU A 114 -7.18 11.85 -13.76
C LEU A 114 -6.46 12.38 -12.51
N MET A 115 -6.05 13.66 -12.54
CA MET A 115 -5.47 14.34 -11.38
C MET A 115 -6.43 14.31 -10.20
N GLU A 116 -7.69 14.71 -10.39
CA GLU A 116 -8.73 14.68 -9.34
C GLU A 116 -8.98 13.26 -8.84
N THR A 117 -9.05 12.30 -9.77
CA THR A 117 -9.22 10.88 -9.43
C THR A 117 -8.09 10.37 -8.53
N ALA A 118 -6.84 10.77 -8.80
CA ALA A 118 -5.70 10.37 -7.98
C ALA A 118 -5.78 10.95 -6.55
N ILE A 119 -6.15 12.23 -6.44
CA ILE A 119 -6.32 12.90 -5.14
C ILE A 119 -7.48 12.26 -4.35
N LEU A 120 -8.60 11.96 -5.00
CA LEU A 120 -9.74 11.30 -4.37
C LEU A 120 -9.35 9.91 -3.84
N ARG A 121 -8.62 9.12 -4.62
CA ARG A 121 -8.18 7.77 -4.21
C ARG A 121 -7.24 7.80 -3.01
N TRP A 122 -6.37 8.79 -2.92
CA TRP A 122 -5.58 9.03 -1.71
C TRP A 122 -6.48 9.33 -0.50
N LYS A 123 -7.48 10.20 -0.64
CA LYS A 123 -8.42 10.51 0.44
C LYS A 123 -9.22 9.27 0.89
N LEU A 124 -9.65 8.42 -0.04
CA LEU A 124 -10.31 7.16 0.30
C LEU A 124 -9.35 6.25 1.09
N TYR A 125 -8.08 6.17 0.69
CA TYR A 125 -7.07 5.38 1.39
C TYR A 125 -6.88 5.81 2.85
N ILE A 126 -6.78 7.12 3.12
CA ILE A 126 -6.62 7.60 4.50
C ILE A 126 -7.88 7.34 5.35
N TRP A 127 -9.08 7.47 4.78
CA TRP A 127 -10.31 7.09 5.48
C TRP A 127 -10.37 5.61 5.82
N GLY A 128 -9.82 4.75 4.96
CA GLY A 128 -9.68 3.32 5.23
C GLY A 128 -8.74 3.06 6.40
N PHE A 129 -7.62 3.79 6.48
CA PHE A 129 -6.68 3.70 7.59
C PHE A 129 -7.29 4.18 8.92
N VAL A 130 -8.01 5.31 8.91
CA VAL A 130 -8.75 5.79 10.08
C VAL A 130 -9.82 4.79 10.51
N GLY A 131 -10.57 4.23 9.55
CA GLY A 131 -11.56 3.18 9.81
C GLY A 131 -10.94 1.95 10.47
N PHE A 132 -9.77 1.52 10.01
CA PHE A 132 -9.04 0.40 10.62
C PHE A 132 -8.66 0.67 12.08
N ILE A 133 -8.15 1.87 12.38
CA ILE A 133 -7.83 2.28 13.76
C ILE A 133 -9.11 2.32 14.62
N ALA A 134 -10.19 2.88 14.10
CA ALA A 134 -11.48 2.94 14.81
C ALA A 134 -12.01 1.53 15.12
N SER A 135 -11.91 0.61 14.17
CA SER A 135 -12.27 -0.80 14.37
C SER A 135 -11.47 -1.43 15.51
N PHE A 136 -10.16 -1.18 15.57
CA PHE A 136 -9.31 -1.73 16.63
C PHE A 136 -9.79 -1.33 18.03
N PHE A 137 -10.08 -0.04 18.26
CA PHE A 137 -10.60 0.42 19.55
C PHE A 137 -12.02 -0.10 19.84
N LEU A 138 -12.87 -0.20 18.82
CA LEU A 138 -14.26 -0.63 18.98
C LEU A 138 -14.36 -2.11 19.40
N VAL A 139 -13.43 -2.97 18.97
CA VAL A 139 -13.41 -4.39 19.38
C VAL A 139 -13.31 -4.53 20.90
N PHE A 140 -12.55 -3.66 21.59
CA PHE A 140 -12.43 -3.70 23.05
C PHE A 140 -13.68 -3.19 23.77
N ALA A 141 -14.37 -2.18 23.20
CA ALA A 141 -15.56 -1.60 23.81
C ALA A 141 -16.84 -2.41 23.54
N ALA A 142 -16.98 -2.94 22.32
CA ALA A 142 -18.16 -3.67 21.86
C ALA A 142 -17.75 -4.75 20.84
N PRO A 143 -17.38 -5.97 21.28
CA PRO A 143 -16.72 -6.98 20.45
C PRO A 143 -17.48 -7.36 19.18
N ILE A 144 -18.82 -7.50 19.26
CA ILE A 144 -19.65 -7.89 18.11
C ILE A 144 -19.68 -6.77 17.07
N LEU A 145 -19.91 -5.53 17.48
CA LEU A 145 -19.92 -4.36 16.59
C LEU A 145 -18.53 -4.09 16.00
N GLY A 146 -17.48 -4.20 16.81
CA GLY A 146 -16.10 -4.08 16.38
C GLY A 146 -15.74 -5.13 15.32
N GLY A 147 -16.12 -6.39 15.54
CA GLY A 147 -15.89 -7.46 14.56
C GLY A 147 -16.57 -7.20 13.21
N LEU A 148 -17.83 -6.73 13.22
CA LEU A 148 -18.54 -6.35 11.99
C LEU A 148 -17.85 -5.17 11.28
N LEU A 149 -17.39 -4.17 12.02
CA LEU A 149 -16.68 -3.03 11.44
C LEU A 149 -15.33 -3.45 10.84
N VAL A 150 -14.60 -4.37 11.47
CA VAL A 150 -13.38 -4.96 10.90
C VAL A 150 -13.67 -5.57 9.54
N ILE A 151 -14.68 -6.43 9.42
CA ILE A 151 -15.06 -7.06 8.13
C ILE A 151 -15.41 -5.98 7.09
N ALA A 152 -16.21 -4.97 7.46
CA ALA A 152 -16.56 -3.87 6.58
C ALA A 152 -15.32 -3.09 6.09
N THR A 153 -14.38 -2.79 6.99
CA THR A 153 -13.13 -2.10 6.66
C THR A 153 -12.21 -2.95 5.78
N MET A 154 -12.18 -4.28 5.94
CA MET A 154 -11.41 -5.16 5.05
C MET A 154 -11.95 -5.10 3.62
N ILE A 155 -13.28 -5.18 3.44
CA ILE A 155 -13.92 -5.05 2.12
C ILE A 155 -13.62 -3.66 1.52
N TYR A 156 -13.73 -2.60 2.33
CA TYR A 156 -13.43 -1.24 1.90
C TYR A 156 -11.99 -1.07 1.43
N VAL A 157 -11.02 -1.58 2.21
CA VAL A 157 -9.59 -1.53 1.86
C VAL A 157 -9.30 -2.33 0.59
N PHE A 158 -9.94 -3.50 0.42
CA PHE A 158 -9.84 -4.29 -0.81
C PHE A 158 -10.32 -3.50 -2.04
N ILE A 159 -11.49 -2.85 -1.94
CA ILE A 159 -12.03 -2.00 -3.02
C ILE A 159 -11.04 -0.88 -3.36
N ILE A 160 -10.48 -0.19 -2.36
CA ILE A 160 -9.51 0.88 -2.61
C ILE A 160 -8.26 0.37 -3.31
N HIS A 161 -7.74 -0.80 -2.94
CA HIS A 161 -6.59 -1.38 -3.64
C HIS A 161 -6.91 -1.66 -5.11
N CYS A 162 -8.12 -2.16 -5.41
CA CYS A 162 -8.60 -2.30 -6.79
C CYS A 162 -8.68 -0.95 -7.52
N LEU A 163 -9.15 0.11 -6.85
CA LEU A 163 -9.17 1.46 -7.42
C LEU A 163 -7.75 2.00 -7.66
N LEU A 164 -6.79 1.75 -6.76
CA LEU A 164 -5.40 2.16 -6.94
C LEU A 164 -4.75 1.42 -8.12
N MET A 165 -5.01 0.11 -8.27
CA MET A 165 -4.61 -0.63 -9.48
C MET A 165 -5.19 0.02 -10.75
N GLY A 166 -6.50 0.32 -10.74
CA GLY A 166 -7.14 1.02 -11.84
C GLY A 166 -6.52 2.40 -12.12
N LEU A 167 -5.91 3.05 -11.12
CA LEU A 167 -5.27 4.36 -11.27
C LEU A 167 -3.98 4.21 -12.08
N MET A 168 -3.14 3.26 -11.68
CA MET A 168 -1.89 2.96 -12.37
C MET A 168 -2.14 2.56 -13.82
N ARG A 169 -3.20 1.78 -14.09
CA ARG A 169 -3.56 1.40 -15.46
C ARG A 169 -3.98 2.60 -16.31
N LYS A 170 -4.75 3.55 -15.76
CA LYS A 170 -5.12 4.79 -16.46
C LYS A 170 -3.89 5.67 -16.70
N ALA A 171 -3.07 5.88 -15.67
CA ALA A 171 -1.84 6.67 -15.77
C ALA A 171 -0.85 6.08 -16.79
N SER A 172 -0.80 4.75 -16.94
CA SER A 172 0.03 4.10 -17.96
C SER A 172 -0.32 4.50 -19.39
N ARG A 173 -1.56 4.92 -19.67
CA ARG A 173 -1.98 5.34 -21.01
C ARG A 173 -1.53 6.77 -21.35
N LEU A 174 -1.14 7.57 -20.35
CA LEU A 174 -0.67 8.94 -20.55
C LEU A 174 0.81 9.04 -20.91
N ILE A 175 1.59 8.00 -20.62
CA ILE A 175 3.04 7.94 -20.84
C ILE A 175 3.40 7.03 -22.04
N GLN A 176 2.41 6.39 -22.65
CA GLN A 176 2.61 5.65 -23.91
C GLN A 176 2.66 6.61 -25.08
#